data_AF-A0A161WSF1-F1
#
_entry.id   AF-A0A161WSF1-F1
#
_cell.length_a   1.000
_cell.length_b   1.000
_cell.length_c   1.000
_cell.angle_alpha   90.00
_cell.angle_beta   90.00
_cell.angle_gamma   90.00
#
_symmetry.space_group_name_H-M   'P 1'
#
loop_
_entity.id
_entity.type
_entity.pdbx_description
1 polymer ?
#
loop_
_entity_poly.entity_id
_entity_poly.type
_entity_poly.pdbx_seq_one_letter_code
_entity_poly.pdbx_strand_id
1 'polypeptide(L)'
;MQLNKTVGVPIETKYDTLLKDKITDKPYIRSYNDYLNDALKNRAEILNDQDTIKLKQFEFLTIKGVYHYNTQDEYKDGQFYINEAQNTLENDKIEISIEIDSLYNDLQNKSKQLKSKKENVEFTQKDYNQALQKYNLGIISKMDLDSKAVTLQDAQNSLKTLERDIWLSQTKLNYACGIGADTSKL
;
A
#
# COMPACT_ATOMS: atom_id res chain seq x y z
N MET A 1 7.36 -2.55 -20.06
CA MET A 1 6.59 -3.63 -20.73
C MET A 1 5.30 -4.01 -20.01
N GLN A 2 5.20 -4.06 -18.67
CA GLN A 2 3.94 -4.42 -18.00
C GLN A 2 2.90 -3.28 -17.95
N LEU A 3 3.31 -2.02 -17.73
CA LEU A 3 2.37 -0.90 -17.59
C LEU A 3 1.42 -0.73 -18.78
N ASN A 4 1.96 -0.63 -20.00
CA ASN A 4 1.13 -0.44 -21.21
C ASN A 4 0.11 -1.56 -21.41
N LYS A 5 0.51 -2.80 -21.09
CA LYS A 5 -0.37 -3.96 -21.10
C LYS A 5 -1.46 -3.85 -20.02
N THR A 6 -1.12 -3.38 -18.83
CA THR A 6 -2.07 -3.19 -17.73
C THR A 6 -3.11 -2.11 -18.02
N VAL A 7 -2.72 -1.01 -18.68
CA VAL A 7 -3.64 0.11 -18.98
C VAL A 7 -4.28 0.02 -20.38
N GLY A 8 -4.04 -1.06 -21.13
CA GLY A 8 -4.67 -1.30 -22.43
C GLY A 8 -4.18 -0.38 -23.57
N VAL A 9 -2.99 0.22 -23.45
CA VAL A 9 -2.41 1.06 -24.51
C VAL A 9 -1.36 0.29 -25.32
N PRO A 10 -1.04 0.73 -26.56
CA PRO A 10 -0.02 0.07 -27.38
C PRO A 10 1.31 -0.09 -26.63
N ILE A 11 1.97 -1.24 -26.81
CA ILE A 11 3.23 -1.57 -26.11
C ILE A 11 4.31 -0.52 -26.37
N GLU A 12 4.31 0.06 -27.56
CA GLU A 12 5.26 1.09 -28.00
C GLU A 12 4.96 2.51 -27.48
N THR A 13 3.88 2.69 -26.71
CA THR A 13 3.53 3.99 -26.12
C THR A 13 4.66 4.46 -25.20
N LYS A 14 5.25 5.61 -25.52
CA LYS A 14 6.31 6.26 -24.76
C LYS A 14 5.73 7.35 -23.86
N TYR A 15 6.33 7.52 -22.69
CA TYR A 15 5.98 8.57 -21.74
C TYR A 15 7.22 9.44 -21.53
N ASP A 16 7.12 10.70 -21.92
CA ASP A 16 8.27 11.61 -21.94
C ASP A 16 8.25 12.60 -20.77
N THR A 17 7.14 12.65 -20.03
CA THR A 17 6.91 13.63 -18.96
C THR A 17 6.44 12.93 -17.69
N LEU A 18 7.18 13.12 -16.60
CA LEU A 18 6.74 12.75 -15.26
C LEU A 18 5.92 13.91 -14.67
N LEU A 19 4.58 13.79 -14.69
CA LEU A 19 3.68 14.86 -14.25
C LEU A 19 3.74 15.16 -12.74
N LYS A 20 4.30 14.26 -11.93
CA LYS A 20 4.40 14.40 -10.47
C LYS A 20 5.79 13.99 -10.01
N ASP A 21 6.75 14.91 -10.13
CA ASP A 21 8.08 14.78 -9.51
C ASP A 21 8.08 15.27 -8.05
N LYS A 22 6.93 15.77 -7.55
CA LYS A 22 6.77 16.27 -6.19
C LYS A 22 6.19 15.19 -5.29
N ILE A 23 7.03 14.20 -4.96
CA ILE A 23 6.80 13.40 -3.74
C ILE A 23 6.89 14.40 -2.59
N THR A 24 5.80 14.58 -1.84
CA THR A 24 5.78 15.48 -0.69
C THR A 24 6.89 15.09 0.28
N ASP A 25 7.73 16.07 0.65
CA ASP A 25 8.91 15.91 1.53
C ASP A 25 8.63 15.27 2.88
N LYS A 26 7.35 15.20 3.26
CA LYS A 26 6.84 14.54 4.46
C LYS A 26 5.53 13.82 4.10
N PRO A 27 5.51 12.48 4.00
CA PRO A 27 4.25 11.76 3.87
C PRO A 27 3.39 12.00 5.11
N TYR A 28 2.18 12.54 4.93
CA TYR A 28 1.21 12.62 6.01
C TYR A 28 0.60 11.23 6.25
N ILE A 29 0.81 10.68 7.43
CA ILE A 29 0.28 9.37 7.82
C ILE A 29 -0.88 9.61 8.80
N ARG A 30 -2.10 9.22 8.41
CA ARG A 30 -3.29 9.21 9.30
C ARG A 30 -3.13 8.19 10.42
N SER A 31 -4.04 8.15 11.39
CA SER A 31 -3.96 7.11 12.43
C SER A 31 -4.23 5.72 11.84
N TYR A 32 -3.66 4.68 12.45
CA TYR A 32 -3.95 3.29 12.09
C TYR A 32 -5.47 3.01 12.11
N ASN A 33 -6.15 3.48 13.15
CA ASN A 33 -7.59 3.29 13.30
C ASN A 33 -8.38 3.95 12.17
N ASP A 34 -7.96 5.10 11.63
CA ASP A 34 -8.64 5.72 10.49
C ASP A 34 -8.56 4.81 9.26
N TYR A 35 -7.38 4.28 8.95
CA TYR A 35 -7.20 3.34 7.84
C TYR A 35 -8.00 2.06 8.02
N LEU A 36 -7.98 1.48 9.23
CA LEU A 36 -8.71 0.27 9.53
C LEU A 36 -10.23 0.49 9.42
N ASN A 37 -10.74 1.56 10.00
CA ASN A 37 -12.16 1.87 9.96
C ASN A 37 -12.65 2.11 8.53
N ASP A 38 -11.85 2.81 7.70
CA ASP A 38 -12.16 2.98 6.29
C ASP A 38 -12.22 1.62 5.56
N ALA A 39 -11.22 0.76 5.78
CA ALA A 39 -11.15 -0.56 5.15
C ALA A 39 -12.35 -1.45 5.53
N LEU A 40 -12.63 -1.56 6.83
CA LEU A 40 -13.74 -2.37 7.36
C LEU A 40 -15.13 -1.83 6.98
N LYS A 41 -15.20 -0.58 6.49
CA LYS A 41 -16.45 0.03 6.01
C LYS A 41 -16.64 -0.13 4.50
N ASN A 42 -15.57 -0.01 3.73
CA ASN A 42 -15.67 0.20 2.28
C ASN A 42 -15.31 -1.02 1.44
N ARG A 43 -14.53 -1.97 1.98
CA ARG A 43 -14.00 -3.10 1.22
C ARG A 43 -15.10 -3.99 0.65
N ALA A 44 -14.91 -4.41 -0.60
CA ALA A 44 -15.90 -5.20 -1.31
C ALA A 44 -16.18 -6.53 -0.61
N GLU A 45 -15.17 -7.17 -0.01
CA GLU A 45 -15.32 -8.42 0.73
C GLU A 45 -16.32 -8.24 1.89
N ILE A 46 -16.15 -7.19 2.70
CA ILE A 46 -17.06 -6.87 3.80
C ILE A 46 -18.49 -6.58 3.32
N LEU A 47 -18.64 -5.81 2.25
CA LEU A 47 -19.96 -5.49 1.70
C LEU A 47 -20.66 -6.75 1.17
N ASN A 48 -19.92 -7.62 0.47
CA ASN A 48 -20.43 -8.88 -0.07
C ASN A 48 -20.83 -9.85 1.05
N ASP A 49 -20.04 -9.94 2.11
CA ASP A 49 -20.35 -10.78 3.26
C ASP A 49 -21.60 -10.31 3.99
N GLN A 50 -21.76 -9.00 4.18
CA GLN A 50 -22.97 -8.42 4.76
C GLN A 50 -24.21 -8.73 3.92
N ASP A 51 -24.12 -8.67 2.60
CA ASP A 51 -25.22 -9.02 1.71
C ASP A 51 -25.48 -10.54 1.68
N THR A 52 -24.43 -11.35 1.80
CA THR A 52 -24.54 -12.81 1.94
C THR A 52 -25.27 -13.19 3.22
N ILE A 53 -24.95 -12.56 4.35
CA ILE A 53 -25.67 -12.77 5.62
C ILE A 53 -27.16 -12.44 5.46
N LYS A 54 -27.51 -11.32 4.81
CA LYS A 54 -28.92 -10.95 4.55
C LYS A 54 -29.62 -11.99 3.69
N LEU A 55 -28.93 -12.49 2.65
CA LEU A 55 -29.44 -13.55 1.79
C LEU A 55 -29.70 -14.84 2.59
N LYS A 56 -28.76 -15.28 3.43
CA LYS A 56 -28.93 -16.47 4.27
C LYS A 56 -30.05 -16.32 5.30
N GLN A 57 -30.21 -15.12 5.86
CA GLN A 57 -31.35 -14.82 6.73
C GLN A 57 -32.69 -14.92 5.97
N PHE A 58 -32.75 -14.41 4.75
CA PHE A 58 -33.95 -14.52 3.91
C PHE A 58 -34.26 -15.98 3.54
N GLU A 59 -33.26 -16.75 3.10
CA GLU A 59 -33.38 -18.19 2.83
C GLU A 59 -33.91 -18.93 4.08
N PHE A 60 -33.37 -18.64 5.26
CA PHE A 60 -33.82 -19.25 6.51
C PHE A 60 -35.28 -18.92 6.86
N LEU A 61 -35.78 -17.72 6.54
CA LEU A 61 -37.20 -17.40 6.73
C LEU A 61 -38.09 -18.30 5.87
N THR A 62 -37.67 -18.61 4.64
CA THR A 62 -38.42 -19.53 3.76
C THR A 62 -38.41 -20.96 4.31
N ILE A 63 -37.26 -21.42 4.81
CA ILE A 63 -37.12 -22.72 5.47
C ILE A 63 -38.04 -22.80 6.67
N LYS A 64 -38.00 -21.80 7.56
CA LYS A 64 -38.83 -21.74 8.76
C LYS A 64 -40.33 -21.75 8.44
N GLY A 65 -40.74 -21.19 7.31
CA GLY A 65 -42.12 -21.24 6.84
C GLY A 65 -42.63 -22.66 6.59
N VAL A 66 -41.76 -23.55 6.12
CA VAL A 66 -42.07 -24.97 5.84
C VAL A 66 -41.74 -25.87 7.03
N TYR A 67 -40.57 -25.66 7.63
CA TYR A 67 -39.99 -26.44 8.73
C TYR A 67 -39.98 -25.59 10.00
N HIS A 68 -41.09 -25.60 10.74
CA HIS A 68 -41.31 -24.69 11.87
C HIS A 68 -40.51 -25.04 13.13
N TYR A 69 -40.13 -26.30 13.32
CA TYR A 69 -39.54 -26.78 14.57
C TYR A 69 -38.02 -26.84 14.47
N ASN A 70 -37.34 -26.32 15.48
CA ASN A 70 -35.87 -26.31 15.55
C ASN A 70 -35.21 -27.68 15.72
N THR A 71 -36.01 -28.74 15.91
CA THR A 71 -35.55 -30.12 15.93
C THR A 71 -35.39 -30.71 14.53
N GLN A 72 -36.02 -30.12 13.51
CA GLN A 72 -35.93 -30.53 12.11
C GLN A 72 -34.55 -30.17 11.55
N ASP A 73 -34.01 -31.03 10.70
CA ASP A 73 -32.65 -30.86 10.20
C ASP A 73 -32.55 -29.66 9.27
N GLU A 74 -33.56 -29.41 8.43
CA GLU A 74 -33.59 -28.25 7.53
C GLU A 74 -33.56 -26.93 8.30
N TYR A 75 -34.22 -26.87 9.46
CA TYR A 75 -34.17 -25.70 10.33
C TYR A 75 -32.75 -25.49 10.88
N LYS A 76 -32.10 -26.55 11.35
CA LYS A 76 -30.72 -26.48 11.86
C LYS A 76 -29.74 -26.09 10.77
N ASP A 77 -29.89 -26.64 9.57
CA ASP A 77 -29.06 -26.33 8.40
C ASP A 77 -29.17 -24.85 8.04
N GLY A 78 -30.39 -24.31 7.99
CA GLY A 78 -30.59 -22.88 7.75
C GLY A 78 -29.93 -21.98 8.80
N GLN A 79 -29.96 -22.36 10.08
CA GLN A 79 -29.21 -21.65 11.13
C GLN A 79 -27.70 -21.79 10.97
N PHE A 80 -27.24 -22.98 10.62
CA PHE A 80 -25.82 -23.25 10.36
C PHE A 80 -25.29 -22.36 9.24
N TYR A 81 -26.00 -22.23 8.13
CA TYR A 81 -25.57 -21.38 7.01
C TYR A 81 -25.52 -19.88 7.36
N ILE A 82 -26.40 -19.39 8.22
CA ILE A 82 -26.30 -18.01 8.74
C ILE A 82 -25.02 -17.86 9.57
N ASN A 83 -24.77 -18.80 10.49
CA ASN A 83 -23.60 -18.76 11.35
C ASN A 83 -22.30 -18.88 10.54
N GLU A 84 -22.28 -19.71 9.51
CA GLU A 84 -21.16 -19.84 8.57
C GLU A 84 -20.88 -18.50 7.87
N ALA A 85 -21.90 -17.85 7.31
CA ALA A 85 -21.74 -16.54 6.67
C ALA A 85 -21.26 -15.45 7.65
N GLN A 86 -21.70 -15.49 8.91
CA GLN A 86 -21.20 -14.59 9.96
C GLN A 86 -19.74 -14.87 10.31
N ASN A 87 -19.33 -16.13 10.39
CA ASN A 87 -17.94 -16.51 10.65
C ASN A 87 -17.03 -16.07 9.51
N THR A 88 -17.47 -16.17 8.25
CA THR A 88 -16.74 -15.63 7.09
C THR A 88 -16.49 -14.14 7.25
N LEU A 89 -17.53 -13.35 7.57
CA LEU A 89 -17.37 -11.91 7.80
C LEU A 89 -16.34 -11.59 8.89
N GLU A 90 -16.36 -12.32 10.00
CA GLU A 90 -15.39 -12.10 11.09
C GLU A 90 -13.97 -12.50 10.69
N ASN A 91 -13.80 -13.57 9.91
CA ASN A 91 -12.50 -13.94 9.36
C ASN A 91 -11.97 -12.85 8.41
N ASP A 92 -12.80 -12.37 7.47
CA ASP A 92 -12.40 -11.32 6.53
C ASP A 92 -12.01 -10.03 7.25
N LYS A 93 -12.73 -9.65 8.32
CA LYS A 93 -12.34 -8.51 9.17
C LYS A 93 -10.96 -8.70 9.81
N ILE A 94 -10.64 -9.91 10.27
CA ILE A 94 -9.33 -10.23 10.86
C ILE A 94 -8.24 -10.14 9.79
N GLU A 95 -8.45 -10.75 8.64
CA GLU A 95 -7.50 -10.71 7.52
C GLU A 95 -7.23 -9.29 7.05
N ILE A 96 -8.28 -8.48 6.88
CA ILE A 96 -8.18 -7.06 6.54
C ILE A 96 -7.39 -6.30 7.61
N SER A 97 -7.63 -6.58 8.90
CA SER A 97 -6.90 -5.93 9.99
C SER A 97 -5.39 -6.23 9.93
N ILE A 98 -5.03 -7.48 9.68
CA ILE A 98 -3.63 -7.91 9.52
C ILE A 98 -2.99 -7.23 8.31
N GLU A 99 -3.69 -7.16 7.18
CA GLU A 99 -3.20 -6.50 5.97
C GLU A 99 -2.95 -5.00 6.21
N ILE A 100 -3.92 -4.30 6.80
CA ILE A 100 -3.81 -2.87 7.08
C ILE A 100 -2.67 -2.59 8.07
N ASP A 101 -2.51 -3.41 9.11
CA ASP A 101 -1.39 -3.28 10.05
C ASP A 101 -0.04 -3.45 9.33
N SER A 102 0.08 -4.45 8.47
CA SER A 102 1.30 -4.69 7.68
C SER A 102 1.64 -3.51 6.77
N LEU A 103 0.66 -3.00 6.00
CA LEU A 103 0.83 -1.86 5.10
C LEU A 103 1.16 -0.57 5.87
N TYR A 104 0.51 -0.36 7.02
CA TYR A 104 0.78 0.78 7.89
C TYR A 104 2.21 0.75 8.45
N ASN A 105 2.63 -0.41 8.96
CA ASN A 105 3.98 -0.61 9.50
C ASN A 105 5.06 -0.46 8.43
N ASP A 106 4.82 -0.95 7.21
CA ASP A 106 5.71 -0.76 6.07
C ASP A 106 5.91 0.74 5.74
N LEU A 107 4.81 1.49 5.63
CA LEU A 107 4.86 2.94 5.39
C LEU A 107 5.60 3.69 6.52
N GLN A 108 5.34 3.34 7.78
CA GLN A 108 6.01 3.94 8.93
C GLN A 108 7.51 3.66 8.92
N ASN A 109 7.92 2.42 8.66
CA ASN A 109 9.32 2.02 8.64
C ASN A 109 10.09 2.73 7.52
N LYS A 110 9.53 2.81 6.32
CA LYS A 110 10.12 3.57 5.21
C LYS A 110 10.22 5.06 5.54
N SER A 111 9.17 5.64 6.13
CA SER A 111 9.15 7.06 6.50
C SER A 111 10.21 7.41 7.55
N LYS A 112 10.48 6.51 8.51
CA LYS A 112 11.55 6.68 9.51
C LYS A 112 12.96 6.72 8.87
N GLN A 113 13.18 5.99 7.78
CA GLN A 113 14.47 5.96 7.08
C GLN A 113 14.77 7.24 6.30
N LEU A 114 13.76 8.06 6.02
CA LEU A 114 13.89 9.25 5.16
C LEU A 114 14.92 10.24 5.72
N LYS A 115 14.88 10.48 7.03
CA LYS A 115 15.80 11.40 7.69
C LYS A 115 17.26 10.96 7.50
N SER A 116 17.56 9.68 7.76
CA SER A 116 18.91 9.14 7.61
C SER A 116 19.41 9.20 6.16
N LYS A 117 18.55 8.95 5.17
CA LYS A 117 18.92 9.09 3.75
C LYS A 117 19.20 10.54 3.37
N LYS A 118 18.41 11.50 3.86
CA LYS A 118 18.66 12.94 3.66
C LYS A 118 20.00 13.36 4.28
N GLU A 119 20.27 12.96 5.52
CA GLU A 119 21.55 13.23 6.19
C GLU A 119 22.75 12.62 5.43
N ASN A 120 22.60 11.43 4.86
CA ASN A 120 23.64 10.80 4.06
C ASN A 120 23.93 11.55 2.75
N VAL A 121 22.90 12.08 2.08
CA VAL A 121 23.09 12.94 0.90
C VAL A 121 23.83 14.21 1.28
N GLU A 122 23.44 14.86 2.38
CA GLU A 122 24.14 16.07 2.86
C GLU A 122 25.61 15.79 3.21
N PHE A 123 25.89 14.66 3.85
CA PHE A 123 27.24 14.25 4.20
C PHE A 123 28.10 13.99 2.96
N THR A 124 27.62 13.17 2.02
CA THR A 124 28.35 12.84 0.78
C THR A 124 28.53 14.04 -0.13
N GLN A 125 27.59 14.99 -0.11
CA GLN A 125 27.73 16.26 -0.83
C GLN A 125 28.87 17.11 -0.26
N LYS A 126 29.00 17.19 1.08
CA LYS A 126 30.11 17.90 1.74
C LYS A 126 31.45 17.24 1.41
N ASP A 127 31.51 15.91 1.45
CA ASP A 127 32.72 15.14 1.12
C ASP A 127 33.16 15.36 -0.34
N TYR A 128 32.23 15.32 -1.29
CA TYR A 128 32.50 15.67 -2.69
C TYR A 128 33.02 17.10 -2.84
N ASN A 129 32.39 18.08 -2.19
CA ASN A 129 32.81 19.48 -2.27
C ASN A 129 34.24 19.68 -1.73
N GLN A 130 34.61 18.99 -0.65
CA GLN A 130 35.97 19.01 -0.12
C GLN A 130 36.97 18.35 -1.08
N ALA A 131 36.61 17.22 -1.69
CA ALA A 131 37.43 16.58 -2.70
C ALA A 131 37.63 17.48 -3.93
N LEU A 132 36.58 18.17 -4.39
CA LEU A 132 36.66 19.12 -5.50
C LEU A 132 37.66 20.25 -5.21
N GLN A 133 37.64 20.81 -3.99
CA GLN A 133 38.61 21.82 -3.58
C GLN A 133 40.04 21.27 -3.61
N LYS A 134 40.28 20.07 -3.07
CA LYS A 134 41.60 19.43 -3.08
C LYS A 134 42.08 19.12 -4.50
N TYR A 135 41.17 18.69 -5.38
CA TYR A 135 41.48 18.43 -6.79
C TYR A 135 41.91 19.71 -7.51
N ASN A 136 41.18 20.81 -7.30
CA ASN A 136 41.51 22.11 -7.89
C ASN A 136 42.87 22.66 -7.42
N LEU A 137 43.33 22.24 -6.24
CA LEU A 137 44.65 22.55 -5.70
C LEU A 137 45.74 21.56 -6.16
N GLY A 138 45.39 20.55 -6.96
CA GLY A 138 46.32 19.50 -7.42
C GLY A 138 46.73 18.48 -6.34
N ILE A 139 45.99 18.41 -5.22
CA ILE A 139 46.32 17.56 -4.07
C ILE A 139 45.84 16.12 -4.26
N ILE A 140 44.73 15.91 -4.97
CA ILE A 140 44.17 14.58 -5.27
C ILE A 140 44.05 14.38 -6.77
N SER A 141 43.97 13.12 -7.20
CA SER A 141 43.79 12.79 -8.61
C SER A 141 42.34 13.02 -9.07
N LYS A 142 42.14 13.05 -10.39
CA LYS A 142 40.79 13.06 -10.98
C LYS A 142 40.00 11.79 -10.60
N MET A 143 40.68 10.65 -10.50
CA MET A 143 40.07 9.39 -10.09
C MET A 143 39.51 9.45 -8.67
N ASP A 144 40.22 10.10 -7.74
CA ASP A 144 39.75 10.29 -6.37
C ASP A 144 38.50 11.18 -6.31
N LEU A 145 38.49 12.26 -7.09
CA LEU A 145 37.31 13.13 -7.23
C LEU A 145 36.11 12.37 -7.81
N ASP A 146 36.33 11.59 -8.87
CA ASP A 146 35.27 10.83 -9.53
C ASP A 146 34.69 9.75 -8.61
N SER A 147 35.51 9.11 -7.78
CA SER A 147 35.03 8.19 -6.74
C SER A 147 34.07 8.87 -5.75
N LYS A 148 34.36 10.12 -5.35
CA LYS A 148 33.45 10.91 -4.50
C LYS A 148 32.18 11.32 -5.24
N ALA A 149 32.28 11.64 -6.53
CA ALA A 149 31.11 11.95 -7.35
C ALA A 149 30.17 10.75 -7.45
N VAL A 150 30.70 9.54 -7.67
CA VAL A 150 29.91 8.30 -7.68
C VAL A 150 29.21 8.08 -6.33
N THR A 151 29.92 8.27 -5.22
CA THR A 151 29.35 8.09 -3.88
C THR A 151 28.20 9.07 -3.61
N LEU A 152 28.33 10.33 -4.04
CA LEU A 152 27.25 11.32 -3.96
C LEU A 152 26.06 10.91 -4.83
N GLN A 153 26.30 10.47 -6.06
CA GLN A 153 25.25 10.03 -6.98
C GLN A 153 24.47 8.84 -6.41
N ASP A 154 25.16 7.88 -5.79
CA ASP A 154 24.54 6.71 -5.16
C ASP A 154 23.67 7.09 -3.95
N ALA A 155 24.13 8.05 -3.14
CA ALA A 155 23.35 8.58 -2.03
C ALA A 155 22.07 9.28 -2.53
N GLN A 156 22.17 10.09 -3.58
CA GLN A 156 21.02 10.78 -4.19
C GLN A 156 20.02 9.79 -4.80
N ASN A 157 20.51 8.78 -5.53
CA ASN A 157 19.68 7.72 -6.10
C ASN A 157 18.96 6.90 -5.01
N SER A 158 19.66 6.62 -3.91
CA SER A 158 19.09 5.94 -2.75
C SER A 158 17.97 6.74 -2.09
N LEU A 159 18.13 8.07 -1.95
CA LEU A 159 17.09 8.94 -1.41
C LEU A 159 15.85 8.94 -2.32
N LYS A 160 16.02 9.15 -3.63
CA LYS A 160 14.92 9.15 -4.60
C LYS A 160 14.17 7.81 -4.62
N THR A 161 14.90 6.71 -4.50
CA THR A 161 14.32 5.37 -4.39
C THR A 161 13.42 5.25 -3.17
N LEU A 162 13.90 5.68 -2.00
CA LEU A 162 13.12 5.64 -0.76
C LEU A 162 11.89 6.55 -0.83
N GLU A 163 12.02 7.75 -1.40
CA GLU A 163 10.90 8.68 -1.59
C GLU A 163 9.80 8.04 -2.45
N ARG A 164 10.18 7.40 -3.56
CA ARG A 164 9.25 6.65 -4.41
C ARG A 164 8.59 5.49 -3.64
N ASP A 165 9.36 4.75 -2.88
CA ASP A 165 8.85 3.59 -2.14
C ASP A 165 7.87 4.02 -1.04
N ILE A 166 8.10 5.15 -0.37
CA ILE A 166 7.15 5.79 0.55
C ILE A 166 5.84 6.13 -0.17
N TRP A 167 5.93 6.78 -1.33
CA TRP A 167 4.75 7.15 -2.12
C TRP A 167 3.93 5.92 -2.55
N LEU A 168 4.62 4.86 -2.99
CA LEU A 168 3.99 3.59 -3.35
C LEU A 168 3.32 2.93 -2.15
N SER A 169 3.99 2.86 -0.99
CA SER A 169 3.40 2.29 0.23
C SER A 169 2.18 3.06 0.70
N GLN A 170 2.23 4.39 0.66
CA GLN A 170 1.09 5.23 1.00
C GLN A 170 -0.08 5.02 0.03
N THR A 171 0.23 4.92 -1.26
CA THR A 171 -0.78 4.66 -2.30
C THR A 171 -1.43 3.30 -2.08
N LYS A 172 -0.65 2.25 -1.84
CA LYS A 172 -1.16 0.90 -1.53
C LYS A 172 -2.06 0.89 -0.31
N LEU A 173 -1.64 1.51 0.79
CA LEU A 173 -2.44 1.62 2.01
C LEU A 173 -3.76 2.35 1.75
N ASN A 174 -3.74 3.47 1.02
CA ASN A 174 -4.96 4.19 0.67
C ASN A 174 -5.92 3.35 -0.19
N TYR A 175 -5.41 2.58 -1.15
CA TYR A 175 -6.25 1.68 -1.95
C TYR A 175 -6.85 0.54 -1.12
N ALA A 176 -6.09 -0.03 -0.19
CA ALA A 176 -6.58 -1.08 0.71
C ALA A 176 -7.71 -0.60 1.64
N CYS A 177 -7.82 0.71 1.89
CA CYS A 177 -8.90 1.32 2.66
C CYS A 177 -10.15 1.68 1.84
N GLY A 178 -10.04 1.64 0.51
CA GLY A 178 -11.16 1.86 -0.40
C GLY A 178 -11.97 0.58 -0.60
N ILE A 179 -12.60 0.46 -1.77
CA ILE A 179 -13.31 -0.77 -2.14
C ILE A 179 -12.37 -1.93 -2.54
N GLY A 180 -11.05 -1.71 -2.45
CA GLY A 180 -10.00 -2.48 -3.12
C GLY A 180 -9.50 -1.78 -4.39
N ALA A 181 -8.69 -2.47 -5.20
CA ALA A 181 -8.20 -1.97 -6.49
C ALA A 181 -9.33 -1.87 -7.52
N ASP A 182 -10.22 -0.90 -7.34
CA ASP A 182 -11.22 -0.56 -8.32
C ASP A 182 -10.56 0.16 -9.50
N THR A 183 -10.46 -0.57 -10.60
CA THR A 183 -9.99 -0.03 -11.88
C THR A 183 -11.03 0.87 -12.55
N SER A 184 -12.25 1.01 -12.01
CA SER A 184 -13.29 1.89 -12.59
C SER A 184 -12.98 3.39 -12.47
N LYS A 185 -11.92 3.76 -11.73
CA LYS A 185 -11.47 5.16 -11.53
C LYS A 185 -10.02 5.42 -11.98
N LEU A 186 -9.42 4.52 -12.75
CA LEU A 186 -8.19 4.77 -13.53
C LEU A 186 -8.55 5.13 -14.97
#